data_AF-A0A3D8VRX4-F1
#
_entry.id   AF-A0A3D8VRX4-F1
#
_cell.length_a   1.000
_cell.length_b   1.000
_cell.length_c   1.000
_cell.angle_alpha   90.00
_cell.angle_beta   90.00
_cell.angle_gamma   90.00
#
_symmetry.space_group_name_H-M   'P 1'
#
loop_
_entity.id
_entity.type
_entity.pdbx_description
1 polymer ?
#
loop_
_entity_poly.entity_id
_entity_poly.type
_entity_poly.pdbx_seq_one_letter_code
_entity_poly.pdbx_strand_id
1 'polypeptide(L)' 'EMAQSFQVMDPEEAAPILENMNQNLAVQVLNDVASEERGEILGQMDPEAAANIASMLIEE' A
#
# COMPACT_ATOMS: atom_id res chain seq x y z
N GLU A 1 -7.01 12.35 -3.17
CA GLU A 1 -6.37 12.48 -4.49
C GLU A 1 -5.15 11.58 -4.63
N MET A 2 -4.20 11.58 -3.69
CA MET A 2 -3.00 10.74 -3.80
C MET A 2 -3.30 9.23 -3.86
N ALA A 3 -4.21 8.72 -3.03
CA ALA A 3 -4.62 7.30 -3.07
C ALA A 3 -5.23 6.86 -4.40
N GLN A 4 -6.00 7.75 -5.06
CA GLN A 4 -6.57 7.46 -6.38
C GLN A 4 -5.48 7.29 -7.44
N SER A 5 -4.37 8.02 -7.35
CA SER A 5 -3.23 7.84 -8.25
C SER A 5 -2.59 6.46 -8.08
N PHE A 6 -2.50 5.95 -6.86
CA PHE A 6 -1.98 4.59 -6.60
C PHE A 6 -2.98 3.50 -6.97
N GLN A 7 -4.28 3.76 -6.86
CA GLN A 7 -5.30 2.79 -7.26
C GLN A 7 -5.28 2.46 -8.76
N VAL A 8 -4.94 3.43 -9.62
CA VAL A 8 -4.85 3.21 -11.07
C VAL A 8 -3.43 2.96 -11.57
N MET A 9 -2.44 2.95 -10.66
CA MET A 9 -1.05 2.67 -10.97
C MET A 9 -0.84 1.15 -11.11
N ASP A 10 0.13 0.75 -11.94
CA ASP A 10 0.53 -0.65 -11.98
C ASP A 10 1.02 -1.10 -10.59
N PRO A 11 0.50 -2.21 -10.03
CA PRO A 11 0.90 -2.69 -8.71
C PRO A 11 2.41 -2.92 -8.56
N GLU A 12 3.10 -3.37 -9.61
CA GLU A 12 4.57 -3.58 -9.58
C GLU A 12 5.34 -2.26 -9.49
N GLU A 13 4.77 -1.16 -9.97
CA GLU A 13 5.35 0.18 -9.85
C GLU A 13 4.97 0.87 -8.52
N ALA A 14 3.74 0.64 -8.04
CA ALA A 14 3.22 1.24 -6.82
C ALA A 14 3.88 0.67 -5.55
N ALA A 15 4.11 -0.65 -5.52
CA ALA A 15 4.70 -1.35 -4.39
C ALA A 15 6.02 -0.73 -3.89
N PRO A 16 7.09 -0.59 -4.71
CA PRO A 16 8.35 -0.03 -4.24
C PRO A 16 8.25 1.43 -3.81
N ILE A 17 7.30 2.22 -4.36
CA ILE A 17 7.08 3.61 -3.93
C ILE A 17 6.53 3.65 -2.51
N LEU A 18 5.52 2.82 -2.22
CA LEU A 18 4.85 2.78 -0.92
C LEU A 18 5.71 2.11 0.16
N GLU A 19 6.52 1.12 -0.19
CA GLU A 19 7.52 0.53 0.71
C GLU A 19 8.54 1.55 1.22
N ASN A 20 9.01 2.42 0.32
CA ASN A 20 10.01 3.43 0.64
C ASN A 20 9.40 4.73 1.18
N MET A 21 8.07 4.81 1.23
CA MET A 21 7.34 5.92 1.84
C MET A 21 7.42 5.82 3.37
N ASN A 22 7.21 6.94 4.07
CA ASN A 22 6.96 6.86 5.51
C ASN A 22 5.78 5.94 5.78
N GLN A 23 5.96 4.98 6.69
CA GLN A 23 5.01 3.89 6.89
C GLN A 23 3.61 4.36 7.30
N ASN A 24 3.51 5.40 8.14
CA ASN A 24 2.20 5.97 8.53
C ASN A 24 1.48 6.61 7.33
N LEU A 25 2.23 7.21 6.40
CA LEU A 25 1.66 7.77 5.18
C LEU A 25 1.25 6.68 4.19
N ALA A 26 2.07 5.62 4.06
CA ALA A 26 1.73 4.46 3.23
C ALA A 26 0.44 3.80 3.70
N VAL A 27 0.28 3.63 5.01
CA VAL A 27 -0.96 3.11 5.64
C VAL A 27 -2.14 4.02 5.33
N GLN A 28 -2.03 5.34 5.53
CA GLN A 28 -3.12 6.29 5.20
C GLN A 28 -3.52 6.23 3.72
N VAL A 29 -2.53 6.17 2.83
CA VAL A 29 -2.78 6.06 1.38
C VAL A 29 -3.49 4.74 1.07
N LEU A 30 -2.98 3.62 1.57
CA LEU A 30 -3.54 2.30 1.30
C LEU A 30 -4.92 2.09 1.94
N ASN A 31 -5.22 2.76 3.05
CA ASN A 31 -6.54 2.71 3.68
C ASN A 31 -7.62 3.31 2.75
N ASP A 32 -7.24 4.34 1.97
CA ASP A 32 -8.10 4.99 0.98
C ASP A 32 -8.11 4.30 -0.40
N VAL A 33 -7.21 3.34 -0.66
CA VAL A 33 -7.22 2.51 -1.89
C VAL A 33 -8.30 1.43 -1.76
N ALA A 34 -8.98 1.09 -2.85
CA ALA A 34 -9.95 -0.01 -2.86
C ALA A 34 -9.27 -1.35 -2.50
N SER A 35 -10.03 -2.25 -1.88
CA SER A 35 -9.46 -3.45 -1.24
C SER A 35 -8.78 -4.42 -2.21
N GLU A 36 -9.26 -4.48 -3.46
CA GLU A 36 -8.69 -5.34 -4.50
C GLU A 36 -7.30 -4.82 -4.89
N GLU A 37 -7.20 -3.56 -5.30
CA GLU A 37 -5.95 -2.92 -5.71
C GLU A 37 -4.95 -2.83 -4.55
N ARG A 38 -5.42 -2.56 -3.31
CA ARG A 38 -4.56 -2.64 -2.13
C ARG A 38 -3.97 -4.04 -1.97
N GLY A 39 -4.77 -5.09 -2.17
CA GLY A 39 -4.31 -6.47 -2.08
C GLY A 39 -3.26 -6.80 -3.15
N GLU A 40 -3.47 -6.33 -4.38
CA GLU A 40 -2.51 -6.49 -5.47
C GLU A 40 -1.19 -5.78 -5.17
N ILE A 41 -1.25 -4.53 -4.72
CA ILE A 41 -0.08 -3.72 -4.36
C ILE A 41 0.70 -4.39 -3.22
N LEU A 42 0.04 -4.80 -2.13
CA LEU A 42 0.68 -5.51 -1.03
C LEU A 42 1.31 -6.84 -1.49
N GLY A 43 0.71 -7.50 -2.49
CA GLY A 43 1.22 -8.73 -3.07
C GLY A 43 2.50 -8.55 -3.91
N GLN A 44 2.76 -7.35 -4.43
CA GLN A 44 3.98 -7.02 -5.17
C GLN A 44 5.09 -6.45 -4.29
N MET A 45 4.84 -6.27 -2.98
CA MET A 45 5.82 -5.74 -2.06
C MET A 45 6.81 -6.78 -1.53
N ASP A 46 7.92 -6.32 -0.95
CA ASP A 46 8.73 -7.13 -0.05
C ASP A 46 7.85 -7.69 1.09
N PRO A 47 7.92 -9.01 1.37
CA PRO A 47 7.05 -9.65 2.35
C PRO A 47 7.10 -9.05 3.76
N GLU A 48 8.26 -8.55 4.20
CA GLU A 48 8.40 -7.94 5.53
C GLU A 48 7.72 -6.57 5.57
N ALA A 49 7.91 -5.75 4.53
CA ALA A 49 7.25 -4.47 4.41
C ALA A 49 5.71 -4.63 4.33
N ALA A 50 5.23 -5.55 3.50
CA ALA A 50 3.82 -5.86 3.34
C ALA A 50 3.19 -6.29 4.68
N ALA A 51 3.85 -7.19 5.41
CA ALA A 51 3.36 -7.68 6.70
C ALA A 51 3.25 -6.55 7.74
N ASN A 52 4.25 -5.66 7.80
CA ASN A 52 4.24 -4.54 8.74
C ASN A 52 3.09 -3.56 8.42
N ILE A 53 2.94 -3.17 7.16
CA ILE A 53 1.86 -2.26 6.71
C ILE A 53 0.48 -2.90 6.93
N ALA A 54 0.32 -4.18 6.58
CA ALA A 54 -0.94 -4.89 6.77
C ALA A 54 -1.34 -5.00 8.24
N SER A 55 -0.37 -5.19 9.15
CA SER A 55 -0.62 -5.21 10.59
C SER A 55 -1.14 -3.85 11.07
N MET A 56 -0.53 -2.75 10.63
CA MET A 56 -0.97 -1.40 10.98
C MET A 56 -2.38 -1.08 10.47
N LEU A 57 -2.73 -1.54 9.26
CA LEU A 57 -4.08 -1.37 8.70
C LEU A 57 -5.17 -2.15 9.48
N ILE A 58 -4.80 -3.22 10.18
CA ILE A 58 -5.72 -4.01 11.01
C ILE A 58 -5.88 -3.39 12.41
N GLU A 59 -4.84 -2.71 12.90
CA GLU A 59 -4.79 -2.12 14.24
C GLU A 59 -5.41 -0.70 14.33
N GLU A 60 -5.71 -0.05 13.20
CA GLU A 60 -6.54 1.16 13.13
C GLU A 60 -8.03 0.89 13.44
#